data_AF-A0A224Y477-F1
#
_entry.id   AF-A0A224Y477-F1
#
_cell.length_a   1.000
_cell.length_b   1.000
_cell.length_c   1.000
_cell.angle_alpha   90.00
_cell.angle_beta   90.00
_cell.angle_gamma   90.00
#
_symmetry.space_group_name_H-M   'P 1'
#
loop_
_entity.id
_entity.type
_entity.pdbx_description
1 polymer ?
#
loop_
_entity_poly.entity_id
_entity_poly.type
_entity_poly.pdbx_seq_one_letter_code
_entity_poly.pdbx_strand_id
1 'polypeptide(L)'
;MAATSDGQTRRLSVAWRLYLYALHGYLIEVTFTAVWDLVVSGSLELRGFSSVWSLAIYSISCIAMEKINGLLQGRGLAARALAHTCWIYAWEFTTGSFLRALGSCPWDYRDFRYNICGLVTLEYAPLWFLCGLLFELLLVPNVNKLVWTCERSAVDARDVASVRSPRNGYITWKRE
;
A
#
# COMPACT_ATOMS: atom_id res chain seq x y z
N MET A 1 35.86 -7.79 -26.26
CA MET A 1 35.27 -8.24 -24.98
C MET A 1 34.54 -7.05 -24.39
N ALA A 2 33.20 -7.05 -24.45
CA ALA A 2 32.38 -5.97 -23.91
C ALA A 2 32.46 -6.01 -22.37
N ALA A 3 32.83 -4.88 -21.76
CA ALA A 3 32.77 -4.72 -20.32
C ALA A 3 31.30 -4.78 -19.90
N THR A 4 30.92 -5.84 -19.18
CA THR A 4 29.64 -5.91 -18.50
C THR A 4 29.64 -4.81 -17.45
N SER A 5 28.83 -3.77 -17.65
CA SER A 5 28.50 -2.82 -16.59
C SER A 5 27.78 -3.61 -15.50
N ASP A 6 28.50 -3.97 -14.44
CA ASP A 6 27.93 -4.58 -13.25
C ASP A 6 27.04 -3.54 -12.55
N GLY A 7 25.82 -3.40 -13.05
CA GLY A 7 24.77 -2.58 -12.46
C GLY A 7 24.38 -3.19 -11.12
N GLN A 8 24.70 -2.50 -10.03
CA GLN A 8 24.33 -2.95 -8.70
C GLN A 8 22.81 -2.81 -8.53
N THR A 9 22.11 -3.91 -8.24
CA THR A 9 20.67 -3.91 -7.98
C THR A 9 20.40 -3.78 -6.48
N ARG A 10 19.49 -2.88 -6.09
CA ARG A 10 19.09 -2.65 -4.70
C ARG A 10 17.59 -2.83 -4.54
N ARG A 11 17.15 -3.70 -3.63
CA ARG A 11 15.71 -3.88 -3.30
C ARG A 11 15.09 -2.56 -2.82
N LEU A 12 13.78 -2.41 -3.03
CA LEU A 12 13.03 -1.28 -2.48
C LEU A 12 13.14 -1.24 -0.94
N SER A 13 13.36 -0.03 -0.41
CA SER A 13 13.31 0.20 1.02
C SER A 13 11.88 0.05 1.54
N VAL A 14 11.74 -0.15 2.87
CA VAL A 14 10.41 -0.23 3.52
C VAL A 14 9.60 1.03 3.26
N ALA A 15 10.22 2.21 3.22
CA ALA A 15 9.54 3.48 2.94
C ALA A 15 8.89 3.50 1.54
N TRP A 16 9.58 2.98 0.52
CA TRP A 16 9.02 2.90 -0.83
C TRP A 16 7.89 1.89 -0.92
N ARG A 17 7.99 0.77 -0.21
CA ARG A 17 6.90 -0.21 -0.13
C ARG A 17 5.67 0.37 0.57
N LEU A 18 5.87 1.08 1.68
CA LEU A 18 4.79 1.80 2.37
C LEU A 18 4.07 2.75 1.42
N TYR A 19 4.82 3.54 0.64
CA TYR A 19 4.24 4.44 -0.36
C TYR A 19 3.40 3.69 -1.41
N LEU A 20 3.94 2.61 -2.00
CA LEU A 20 3.21 1.81 -2.98
C LEU A 20 1.94 1.19 -2.40
N TYR A 21 2.01 0.67 -1.17
CA TYR A 21 0.85 0.10 -0.49
C TYR A 21 -0.19 1.14 -0.09
N ALA A 22 0.23 2.34 0.29
CA ALA A 22 -0.67 3.45 0.56
C ALA A 22 -1.49 3.78 -0.69
N LEU A 23 -0.83 3.98 -1.83
CA LEU A 23 -1.49 4.29 -3.10
C LEU A 23 -2.40 3.16 -3.57
N HIS A 24 -1.92 1.92 -3.50
CA HIS A 24 -2.69 0.76 -3.93
C HIS A 24 -3.97 0.56 -3.10
N GLY A 25 -3.84 0.60 -1.77
CA GLY A 25 -5.00 0.47 -0.88
C GLY A 25 -5.98 1.64 -1.05
N TYR A 26 -5.46 2.86 -1.18
CA TYR A 26 -6.31 4.04 -1.38
C TYR A 26 -7.08 3.99 -2.71
N LEU A 27 -6.43 3.52 -3.79
CA LEU A 27 -7.10 3.32 -5.07
C LEU A 27 -8.21 2.28 -4.96
N ILE A 28 -7.96 1.15 -4.29
CA ILE A 28 -8.98 0.11 -4.07
C ILE A 28 -10.16 0.68 -3.29
N GLU A 29 -9.90 1.42 -2.22
CA GLU A 29 -10.92 2.00 -1.36
C GLU A 29 -11.83 3.00 -2.09
N VAL A 30 -11.23 3.96 -2.79
CA VAL A 30 -11.98 4.93 -3.60
C VAL A 30 -12.77 4.22 -4.70
N THR A 31 -12.20 3.20 -5.33
CA THR A 31 -12.92 2.40 -6.34
C THR A 31 -14.07 1.62 -5.72
N PHE A 32 -13.85 1.03 -4.53
CA PHE A 32 -14.87 0.26 -3.81
C PHE A 32 -16.04 1.14 -3.42
N THR A 33 -15.80 2.33 -2.86
CA THR A 33 -16.87 3.26 -2.50
C THR A 33 -17.61 3.79 -3.72
N ALA A 34 -16.93 4.03 -4.84
CA ALA A 34 -17.58 4.39 -6.11
C ALA A 34 -18.49 3.28 -6.66
N VAL A 35 -18.02 2.02 -6.62
CA VAL A 35 -18.81 0.86 -7.06
C VAL A 35 -19.98 0.59 -6.11
N TRP A 36 -19.77 0.76 -4.80
CA TRP A 36 -20.83 0.62 -3.82
C TRP A 36 -21.93 1.66 -4.04
N ASP A 37 -21.57 2.93 -4.27
CA ASP A 37 -22.54 3.96 -4.63
C ASP A 37 -23.30 3.59 -5.91
N LEU A 38 -22.61 3.14 -6.96
CA LEU A 38 -23.27 2.65 -8.18
C LEU A 38 -24.29 1.53 -7.89
N VAL A 39 -23.95 0.57 -7.04
CA VAL A 39 -24.84 -0.56 -6.71
C VAL A 39 -26.07 -0.10 -5.92
N VAL A 40 -25.90 0.86 -5.00
CA VAL A 40 -26.98 1.33 -4.12
C VAL A 40 -27.86 2.39 -4.78
N SER A 41 -27.26 3.37 -5.46
CA SER A 41 -27.96 4.52 -6.05
C SER A 41 -28.27 4.35 -7.54
N GLY A 42 -27.57 3.45 -8.24
CA GLY A 42 -27.67 3.29 -9.70
C GLY A 42 -27.00 4.41 -10.50
N SER A 43 -26.32 5.34 -9.83
CA SER A 43 -25.67 6.50 -10.46
C SER A 43 -24.35 6.12 -11.13
N LEU A 44 -24.20 6.47 -12.41
CA LEU A 44 -22.95 6.30 -13.17
C LEU A 44 -21.93 7.42 -12.93
N GLU A 45 -22.15 8.29 -11.93
CA GLU A 45 -21.16 9.32 -11.57
C GLU A 45 -19.86 8.73 -10.99
N LEU A 46 -19.90 7.50 -10.47
CA LEU A 46 -18.76 6.75 -9.93
C LEU A 46 -17.92 7.56 -8.94
N ARG A 47 -18.58 8.28 -8.03
CA ARG A 47 -17.91 9.11 -7.03
C ARG A 47 -17.42 8.26 -5.86
N GLY A 48 -16.12 8.01 -5.85
CA GLY A 48 -15.43 7.37 -4.74
C GLY A 48 -14.93 8.37 -3.72
N PHE A 49 -15.07 8.03 -2.44
CA PHE A 49 -14.57 8.82 -1.32
C PHE A 49 -13.77 7.95 -0.37
N SER A 50 -12.76 8.55 0.27
CA SER A 50 -12.00 7.90 1.34
C SER A 50 -11.39 8.94 2.26
N SER A 51 -11.00 8.51 3.46
CA SER A 51 -10.23 9.33 4.39
C SER A 51 -8.74 9.33 4.06
N VAL A 52 -8.04 10.42 4.33
CA VAL A 52 -6.57 10.47 4.24
C VAL A 52 -5.93 9.46 5.21
N TRP A 53 -6.60 9.12 6.31
CA TRP A 53 -6.16 8.08 7.24
C TRP A 53 -6.01 6.71 6.56
N SER A 54 -6.78 6.42 5.52
CA SER A 54 -6.72 5.16 4.77
C SER A 54 -5.33 4.90 4.18
N LEU A 55 -4.59 5.94 3.78
CA LEU A 55 -3.22 5.79 3.28
C LEU A 55 -2.31 5.13 4.34
N ALA A 56 -2.41 5.58 5.58
CA ALA A 56 -1.62 5.03 6.69
C ALA A 56 -2.13 3.63 7.09
N ILE A 57 -3.45 3.46 7.19
CA ILE A 57 -4.08 2.19 7.58
C ILE A 57 -3.68 1.07 6.60
N TYR A 58 -3.81 1.32 5.29
CA TYR A 58 -3.52 0.30 4.28
C TYR A 58 -2.03 0.01 4.13
N SER A 59 -1.19 1.03 4.15
CA SER A 59 0.27 0.82 4.03
C SER A 59 0.84 0.02 5.20
N ILE A 60 0.46 0.36 6.44
CA ILE A 60 0.92 -0.35 7.63
C ILE A 60 0.39 -1.78 7.64
N SER A 61 -0.89 -1.98 7.31
CA SER A 61 -1.48 -3.33 7.24
C SER A 61 -0.76 -4.21 6.22
N CYS A 62 -0.51 -3.70 5.01
CA CYS A 62 0.18 -4.47 3.96
C CYS A 62 1.59 -4.88 4.40
N ILE A 63 2.36 -3.98 5.03
CA ILE A 63 3.69 -4.34 5.56
C ILE A 63 3.59 -5.41 6.66
N ALA A 64 2.58 -5.34 7.53
CA ALA A 64 2.36 -6.38 8.55
C ALA A 64 2.01 -7.73 7.90
N MET A 65 1.17 -7.73 6.88
CA MET A 65 0.82 -8.92 6.09
C MET A 65 2.06 -9.54 5.40
N GLU A 66 2.99 -8.75 4.87
CA GLU A 66 4.25 -9.27 4.35
C GLU A 66 5.08 -10.00 5.42
N LYS A 67 5.10 -9.46 6.64
CA LYS A 67 5.79 -10.12 7.77
C LYS A 67 5.09 -11.42 8.15
N ILE A 68 3.75 -11.44 8.16
CA ILE A 68 2.96 -12.67 8.37
C ILE A 68 3.31 -13.72 7.31
N ASN A 69 3.44 -13.33 6.05
CA ASN A 69 3.91 -14.23 4.98
C ASN A 69 5.29 -14.81 5.29
N GLY A 70 6.22 -13.98 5.76
CA GLY A 70 7.54 -14.41 6.21
C GLY A 70 7.50 -15.44 7.34
N LEU A 71 6.62 -15.24 8.34
CA LEU A 71 6.46 -16.14 9.47
C LEU A 71 5.78 -17.46 9.09
N LEU A 72 4.95 -17.46 8.05
CA LEU A 72 4.15 -18.61 7.61
C LEU A 72 4.66 -19.23 6.30
N GLN A 73 5.90 -18.98 5.88
CA GLN A 73 6.45 -19.49 4.62
C GLN A 73 6.32 -21.01 4.46
N GLY A 74 6.42 -21.77 5.56
CA GLY A 74 6.27 -23.23 5.57
C GLY A 74 4.84 -23.77 5.64
N ARG A 75 3.82 -22.90 5.64
CA ARG A 75 2.40 -23.29 5.67
C ARG A 75 1.78 -23.24 4.27
N GLY A 76 0.65 -23.90 4.07
CA GLY A 76 -0.08 -23.83 2.80
C GLY A 76 -0.68 -22.44 2.53
N LEU A 77 -0.95 -22.15 1.25
CA LEU A 77 -1.54 -20.88 0.80
C LEU A 77 -2.84 -20.53 1.54
N ALA A 78 -3.74 -21.50 1.73
CA ALA A 78 -5.00 -21.29 2.44
C ALA A 78 -4.80 -20.87 3.91
N ALA A 79 -3.80 -21.44 4.60
CA ALA A 79 -3.50 -21.08 5.98
C ALA A 79 -2.96 -19.64 6.09
N ARG A 80 -2.17 -19.20 5.11
CA ARG A 80 -1.69 -17.82 5.04
C ARG A 80 -2.81 -16.84 4.72
N ALA A 81 -3.67 -17.15 3.76
CA ALA A 81 -4.87 -16.36 3.45
C ALA A 81 -5.82 -16.25 4.65
N LEU A 82 -5.97 -17.31 5.44
CA LEU A 82 -6.72 -17.26 6.68
C LEU A 82 -6.05 -16.34 7.72
N ALA A 83 -4.72 -16.44 7.88
CA ALA A 83 -3.98 -15.54 8.77
C ALA A 83 -4.10 -14.07 8.36
N HIS A 84 -4.06 -13.78 7.06
CA HIS A 84 -4.37 -12.46 6.50
C HIS A 84 -5.77 -11.99 6.84
N THR A 85 -6.76 -12.87 6.70
CA THR A 85 -8.17 -12.55 7.03
C THR A 85 -8.31 -12.18 8.51
N CYS A 86 -7.72 -12.98 9.41
CA CYS A 86 -7.72 -12.69 10.84
C CYS A 86 -7.00 -11.37 11.16
N TRP A 87 -5.88 -11.12 10.48
CA TRP A 87 -5.13 -9.87 10.64
C TRP A 87 -5.94 -8.65 10.17
N ILE A 88 -6.57 -8.73 9.00
CA ILE A 88 -7.41 -7.65 8.45
C ILE A 88 -8.49 -7.30 9.46
N TYR A 89 -9.20 -8.28 10.02
CA TYR A 89 -10.22 -8.03 11.03
C TYR A 89 -9.68 -7.40 12.31
N ALA A 90 -8.54 -7.90 12.82
CA ALA A 90 -7.92 -7.30 14.00
C ALA A 90 -7.49 -5.85 13.73
N TRP A 91 -6.94 -5.58 12.55
CA TRP A 91 -6.48 -4.26 12.13
C TRP A 91 -7.65 -3.28 11.91
N GLU A 92 -8.70 -3.73 11.22
CA GLU A 92 -9.93 -2.96 11.00
C GLU A 92 -10.59 -2.59 12.32
N PHE A 93 -10.72 -3.56 13.25
CA PHE A 93 -11.29 -3.31 14.57
C PHE A 93 -10.46 -2.30 15.39
N THR A 94 -9.13 -2.47 15.42
CA THR A 94 -8.25 -1.60 16.21
C THR A 94 -8.17 -0.20 15.63
N THR A 95 -7.98 -0.04 14.31
CA THR A 95 -7.94 1.27 13.66
C THR A 95 -9.30 1.95 13.68
N GLY A 96 -10.40 1.22 13.47
CA GLY A 96 -11.76 1.72 13.60
C GLY A 96 -12.06 2.21 15.01
N SER A 97 -11.65 1.46 16.04
CA SER A 97 -11.80 1.88 17.44
C SER A 97 -10.99 3.13 17.76
N PHE A 98 -9.75 3.20 17.28
CA PHE A 98 -8.89 4.37 17.45
C PHE A 98 -9.47 5.63 16.79
N LEU A 99 -9.92 5.53 15.54
CA LEU A 99 -10.51 6.67 14.83
C LEU A 99 -11.83 7.09 15.46
N ARG A 100 -12.64 6.12 15.92
CA ARG A 100 -13.89 6.40 16.63
C ARG A 100 -13.64 7.19 17.91
N ALA A 101 -12.55 6.91 18.63
CA ALA A 101 -12.15 7.69 19.80
C ALA A 101 -11.75 9.14 19.44
N LEU A 102 -11.28 9.38 18.21
CA LEU A 102 -11.00 10.71 17.67
C LEU A 102 -12.23 11.40 17.06
N GLY A 103 -13.42 10.80 17.16
CA GLY A 103 -14.68 11.33 16.64
C GLY A 103 -14.91 11.08 15.15
N SER A 104 -14.13 10.21 14.51
CA SER A 104 -14.29 9.83 13.10
C SER A 104 -14.57 8.33 12.98
N CYS A 105 -15.50 7.92 12.12
CA CYS A 105 -15.75 6.50 11.86
C CYS A 105 -15.61 6.26 10.35
N PRO A 106 -14.51 5.62 9.87
CA PRO A 106 -14.34 5.41 8.44
C PRO A 106 -15.27 4.32 7.91
N TRP A 107 -15.63 3.36 8.77
CA TRP A 107 -16.44 2.20 8.44
C TRP A 107 -17.59 2.09 9.43
N ASP A 108 -18.82 1.95 8.92
CA ASP A 108 -20.00 1.73 9.73
C ASP A 108 -20.76 0.52 9.18
N TYR A 109 -20.68 -0.60 9.91
CA TYR A 109 -21.30 -1.87 9.53
C TYR A 109 -22.52 -2.21 10.38
N ARG A 110 -23.15 -1.22 11.05
CA ARG A 110 -24.31 -1.45 11.92
C ARG A 110 -25.50 -2.10 11.20
N ASP A 111 -25.60 -1.90 9.89
CA ASP A 111 -26.67 -2.46 9.06
C ASP A 111 -26.47 -3.95 8.74
N PHE A 112 -25.27 -4.51 8.98
CA PHE A 112 -24.97 -5.93 8.75
C PHE A 112 -25.37 -6.81 9.93
N ARG A 113 -25.79 -8.04 9.66
CA ARG A 113 -26.32 -8.95 10.69
C ARG A 113 -25.22 -9.51 11.59
N TYR A 114 -24.04 -9.75 11.03
CA TYR A 114 -22.88 -10.29 11.75
C TYR A 114 -21.82 -9.23 12.02
N ASN A 115 -22.24 -8.03 12.43
CA ASN A 115 -21.33 -6.96 12.81
C ASN A 115 -20.81 -7.12 14.25
N ILE A 116 -19.58 -6.66 14.48
CA ILE A 116 -18.94 -6.59 15.80
C ILE A 116 -18.74 -5.11 16.12
N CYS A 117 -19.49 -4.61 17.12
CA CYS A 117 -19.48 -3.21 17.56
C CYS A 117 -19.77 -2.17 16.45
N GLY A 118 -20.36 -2.59 15.32
CA GLY A 118 -20.51 -1.79 14.12
C GLY A 118 -19.21 -1.46 13.38
N LEU A 119 -18.07 -1.99 13.83
CA LEU A 119 -16.73 -1.64 13.30
C LEU A 119 -16.17 -2.68 12.33
N VAL A 120 -16.67 -3.91 12.40
CA VAL A 120 -16.25 -5.02 11.55
C VAL A 120 -17.48 -5.85 11.18
N THR A 121 -17.55 -6.38 9.96
CA THR A 121 -18.57 -7.36 9.56
C THR A 121 -17.97 -8.72 9.18
N LEU A 122 -18.46 -9.79 9.81
CA LEU A 122 -18.03 -11.16 9.48
C LEU A 122 -18.52 -11.63 8.10
N GLU A 123 -19.49 -10.93 7.53
CA GLU A 123 -20.00 -11.22 6.18
C GLU A 123 -18.93 -10.96 5.10
N TYR A 124 -17.93 -10.11 5.40
CA TYR A 124 -16.81 -9.84 4.50
C TYR A 124 -15.69 -10.89 4.58
N ALA A 125 -15.84 -11.96 5.36
CA ALA A 125 -14.78 -12.96 5.52
C ALA A 125 -14.37 -13.60 4.18
N PRO A 126 -15.29 -13.96 3.25
CA PRO A 126 -14.90 -14.46 1.93
C PRO A 126 -14.15 -13.41 1.10
N LEU A 127 -14.56 -12.14 1.19
CA LEU A 127 -13.91 -11.03 0.49
C LEU A 127 -12.49 -10.83 1.03
N TRP A 128 -12.31 -10.80 2.34
CA TRP A 128 -11.00 -10.63 2.97
C TRP A 128 -10.07 -11.82 2.74
N PHE A 129 -10.61 -13.04 2.71
CA PHE A 129 -9.85 -14.23 2.34
C PHE A 129 -9.34 -14.14 0.90
N LEU A 130 -10.21 -13.73 -0.03
CA LEU A 130 -9.82 -13.50 -1.43
C LEU A 130 -8.78 -12.37 -1.54
N CYS A 131 -8.96 -11.26 -0.84
CA CYS A 131 -7.98 -10.18 -0.80
C CYS A 131 -6.63 -10.67 -0.26
N GLY A 132 -6.62 -11.50 0.79
CA GLY A 132 -5.40 -12.13 1.32
C GLY A 132 -4.70 -13.02 0.29
N LEU A 133 -5.46 -13.80 -0.49
CA LEU A 133 -4.92 -14.60 -1.60
C LEU A 133 -4.32 -13.71 -2.71
N LEU A 134 -5.05 -12.69 -3.16
CA LEU A 134 -4.57 -11.77 -4.20
C LEU A 134 -3.34 -10.99 -3.74
N PHE A 135 -3.32 -10.57 -2.48
CA PHE A 135 -2.17 -9.93 -1.87
C PHE A 135 -0.93 -10.81 -1.96
N GLU A 136 -1.06 -12.09 -1.64
CA GLU A 136 0.06 -13.01 -1.63
C GLU A 136 0.49 -13.50 -3.02
N LEU A 137 -0.47 -13.74 -3.91
CA LEU A 137 -0.19 -14.28 -5.25
C LEU A 137 0.24 -13.20 -6.23
N LEU A 138 -0.35 -12.01 -6.14
CA LEU A 138 -0.15 -10.94 -7.10
C LEU A 138 0.68 -9.82 -6.51
N LEU A 139 0.29 -9.28 -5.36
CA LEU A 139 0.87 -8.01 -4.91
C LEU A 139 2.30 -8.18 -4.36
N VAL A 140 2.49 -9.04 -3.36
CA VAL A 140 3.78 -9.25 -2.69
C VAL A 140 4.88 -9.72 -3.64
N PRO A 141 4.67 -10.73 -4.52
CA PRO A 141 5.71 -11.20 -5.42
C PRO A 141 6.12 -10.13 -6.43
N ASN A 142 5.18 -9.32 -6.93
CA ASN A 142 5.48 -8.27 -7.89
C ASN A 142 6.17 -7.07 -7.23
N VAL A 143 5.76 -6.65 -6.03
CA VAL A 143 6.45 -5.59 -5.28
C VAL A 143 7.87 -6.01 -4.90
N ASN A 144 8.08 -7.27 -4.50
CA ASN A 144 9.40 -7.77 -4.14
C ASN A 144 10.38 -7.90 -5.32
N LYS A 145 9.87 -7.98 -6.55
CA LYS A 145 10.69 -7.97 -7.77
C LYS A 145 11.20 -6.58 -8.13
N LEU A 146 10.60 -5.52 -7.59
CA LEU A 146 11.04 -4.15 -7.85
C LEU A 146 12.41 -3.90 -7.22
N VAL A 147 13.36 -3.48 -8.04
CA VAL A 147 14.73 -3.14 -7.65
C VAL A 147 15.16 -1.85 -8.32
N TRP A 148 15.97 -1.06 -7.63
CA TRP A 148 16.69 0.06 -8.19
C TRP A 148 17.94 -0.44 -8.90
N THR A 149 18.10 -0.11 -10.17
CA THR A 149 19.34 -0.31 -10.92
C THR A 149 20.20 0.93 -10.74
N CYS A 150 21.30 0.81 -10.00
CA CYS A 150 22.28 1.89 -9.91
C CYS A 150 23.28 1.70 -11.05
N GLU A 151 23.10 2.44 -12.14
CA GLU A 151 24.09 2.50 -13.20
C GLU A 151 25.24 3.37 -12.71
N ARG A 152 26.40 2.76 -12.48
CA ARG A 152 27.60 3.47 -12.07
C ARG A 152 28.16 4.19 -13.30
N SER A 153 27.57 5.33 -13.66
CA SER A 153 28.05 6.15 -14.76
C SER A 153 29.48 6.58 -14.48
N ALA A 154 30.41 6.22 -15.37
CA ALA A 154 31.83 6.63 -15.33
C ALA A 154 32.06 8.16 -15.32
N VAL A 155 30.97 8.95 -15.42
CA VAL A 155 30.92 10.41 -15.34
C VAL A 155 31.19 10.89 -13.90
N ASP A 156 30.75 10.16 -12.87
CA ASP A 156 30.88 10.60 -11.46
C ASP A 156 32.36 10.59 -10.98
N ALA A 157 33.19 9.73 -11.57
CA ALA A 157 34.64 9.71 -11.30
C ALA A 157 35.39 10.91 -11.93
N ARG A 158 34.83 11.54 -12.98
CA ARG A 158 35.43 12.73 -13.62
C ARG A 158 34.90 14.03 -13.04
N ASP A 159 33.66 14.07 -12.56
CA ASP A 159 33.07 15.27 -11.95
C ASP A 159 33.52 15.52 -10.51
N VAL A 160 33.85 14.48 -9.74
CA VAL A 160 34.47 14.68 -8.41
C VAL A 160 35.85 15.35 -8.51
N ALA A 161 36.54 15.22 -9.65
CA ALA A 161 37.79 15.93 -9.92
C ALA A 161 37.59 17.38 -10.38
N SER A 162 36.39 17.76 -10.86
CA SER A 162 36.12 19.08 -11.46
C SER A 162 35.32 20.03 -10.55
N VAL A 163 34.60 19.53 -9.55
CA VAL A 163 33.76 20.37 -8.68
C VAL A 163 34.55 20.96 -7.50
N ARG A 164 35.44 21.90 -7.82
CA ARG A 164 35.76 23.03 -6.93
C ARG A 164 35.04 24.28 -7.44
N SER A 165 33.75 24.44 -7.13
CA SER A 165 33.09 25.74 -6.92
C SER A 165 31.59 25.54 -6.67
N PRO A 166 31.05 25.88 -5.48
CA PRO A 166 29.61 25.95 -5.29
C PRO A 166 29.12 27.33 -5.72
N ARG A 167 28.50 27.44 -6.91
CA ARG A 167 27.66 28.60 -7.24
C ARG A 167 26.20 28.21 -7.02
N ASN A 168 25.65 28.68 -5.90
CA ASN A 168 24.23 28.61 -5.57
C ASN A 168 23.40 29.22 -6.71
N GLY A 169 22.70 28.37 -7.46
CA GLY A 169 21.76 28.78 -8.51
C GLY A 169 20.40 29.12 -7.91
N TYR A 170 20.17 30.39 -7.60
CA TYR A 170 18.81 30.93 -7.49
C TYR A 170 18.39 31.39 -8.91
N ILE A 171 17.32 30.80 -9.43
CA ILE A 171 16.71 31.20 -10.71
C ILE A 171 15.82 32.42 -10.45
N THR A 172 16.17 33.58 -11.01
CA THR A 172 15.28 34.75 -11.03
C THR A 172 14.50 34.77 -12.34
N TRP A 173 13.18 34.60 -12.25
CA TRP A 173 12.28 34.71 -13.40
C TRP A 173 12.06 36.19 -13.74
N LYS A 174 12.38 36.61 -14.98
CA LYS A 174 11.93 37.90 -15.51
C LYS A 174 10.48 37.75 -15.98
N ARG A 175 9.61 38.65 -15.52
CA ARG A 175 8.28 38.87 -16.08
C ARG A 175 8.41 39.85 -17.23
N GLU A 176 7.86 39.49 -18.39
CA GLU A 176 7.47 40.42 -19.45
C GLU A 176 6.13 41.07 -19.09
#